data_AF-A0A521KH55-F1
#
_entry.id   AF-A0A521KH55-F1
#
_cell.length_a   1.000
_cell.length_b   1.000
_cell.length_c   1.000
_cell.angle_alpha   90.00
_cell.angle_beta   90.00
_cell.angle_gamma   90.00
#
_symmetry.space_group_name_H-M   'P 1'
#
loop_
_entity.id
_entity.type
_entity.pdbx_description
1 polymer ?
#
loop_
_entity_poly.entity_id
_entity_poly.type
_entity_poly.pdbx_seq_one_letter_code
_entity_poly.pdbx_strand_id
1 'polypeptide(L)'
;MLTLVESRPWGTNGDLLLETQERLHGYLDVVEAGKIAEQYPNLAGKPIVLRIDSVHPLGPLEQKFFESVRVGRLQPLGIRIEFGRV
;
A
#
# COMPACT_ATOMS: atom_id res chain seq x y z
N MET A 1 7.67 0.30 -8.30
CA MET A 1 7.09 1.18 -7.27
C MET A 1 5.58 1.15 -7.46
N LEU A 2 4.84 0.80 -6.41
CA LEU A 2 3.38 0.87 -6.39
C LEU A 2 3.02 2.12 -5.61
N THR A 3 2.22 3.01 -6.21
CA THR A 3 1.80 4.25 -5.55
C THR A 3 0.30 4.24 -5.33
N LEU A 4 -0.10 4.43 -4.08
CA LEU A 4 -1.47 4.68 -3.68
C LEU A 4 -1.60 6.18 -3.42
N VAL A 5 -2.33 6.87 -4.29
CA VAL A 5 -2.66 8.28 -4.11
C VAL A 5 -4.06 8.39 -3.53
N GLU A 6 -4.22 9.18 -2.46
CA GLU A 6 -5.52 9.53 -1.92
C GLU A 6 -5.63 11.04 -1.69
N SER A 7 -6.60 11.65 -2.37
CA SER A 7 -6.86 13.08 -2.30
C SER A 7 -8.07 13.41 -1.42
N ARG A 8 -8.88 12.43 -1.05
CA ARG A 8 -10.05 12.62 -0.20
C ARG A 8 -9.64 12.63 1.27
N PRO A 9 -10.37 13.37 2.14
CA PRO A 9 -10.18 13.24 3.57
C PRO A 9 -10.53 11.83 4.03
N TRP A 10 -9.68 11.24 4.88
CA TRP A 10 -9.92 9.91 5.50
C TRP A 10 -11.23 9.84 6.30
N GLY A 11 -11.74 10.99 6.74
CA GLY A 11 -13.02 11.11 7.43
C GLY A 11 -13.03 10.43 8.80
N THR A 12 -14.21 10.35 9.41
CA THR A 12 -14.41 9.71 10.72
C THR A 12 -15.09 8.35 10.63
N ASN A 13 -15.74 8.06 9.50
CA ASN A 13 -16.56 6.86 9.34
C ASN A 13 -15.78 5.66 8.79
N GLY A 14 -14.53 5.86 8.37
CA GLY A 14 -13.65 4.77 7.92
C GLY A 14 -13.96 4.19 6.54
N ASP A 15 -14.97 4.71 5.83
CA ASP A 15 -15.36 4.24 4.48
C ASP A 15 -14.16 4.29 3.51
N LEU A 16 -13.38 5.37 3.56
CA LEU A 16 -12.21 5.53 2.72
C LEU A 16 -11.09 4.53 3.05
N LEU A 17 -10.95 4.21 4.34
CA LEU A 17 -9.98 3.24 4.80
C LEU A 17 -10.37 1.83 4.34
N LEU A 18 -11.67 1.51 4.30
CA LEU A 18 -12.16 0.25 3.75
C LEU A 18 -11.89 0.13 2.25
N GLU A 19 -12.21 1.16 1.46
CA GLU A 19 -11.88 1.20 0.02
C GLU A 19 -10.36 1.03 -0.21
N THR A 20 -9.55 1.66 0.64
CA THR A 20 -8.09 1.57 0.57
C THR A 20 -7.57 0.18 0.92
N GLN A 21 -8.20 -0.49 1.90
CA GLN A 21 -7.91 -1.88 2.26
C GLN A 21 -8.15 -2.82 1.09
N GLU A 22 -9.31 -2.73 0.45
CA GLU A 22 -9.68 -3.57 -0.70
C GLU A 22 -8.71 -3.38 -1.87
N ARG A 23 -8.36 -2.12 -2.19
CA ARG A 23 -7.35 -1.81 -3.20
C ARG A 23 -6.00 -2.42 -2.86
N LEU A 24 -5.56 -2.27 -1.61
CA LEU A 24 -4.26 -2.77 -1.17
C LEU A 24 -4.20 -4.29 -1.23
N HIS A 25 -5.26 -4.99 -0.82
CA HIS A 25 -5.35 -6.44 -0.97
C HIS A 25 -5.20 -6.87 -2.42
N GLY A 26 -5.92 -6.24 -3.36
CA GLY A 26 -5.81 -6.56 -4.78
C GLY A 26 -4.38 -6.40 -5.33
N TYR A 27 -3.65 -5.37 -4.90
CA TYR A 27 -2.24 -5.21 -5.30
C TYR A 27 -1.33 -6.27 -4.68
N LEU A 28 -1.52 -6.60 -3.41
CA LEU A 28 -0.70 -7.60 -2.72
C LEU A 28 -0.93 -8.99 -3.30
N ASP A 29 -2.17 -9.37 -3.63
CA ASP A 29 -2.47 -10.66 -4.26
C ASP A 29 -1.73 -10.81 -5.61
N VAL A 30 -1.62 -9.74 -6.38
CA VAL A 30 -0.87 -9.73 -7.65
C VAL A 30 0.64 -9.88 -7.42
N VAL A 31 1.17 -9.27 -6.36
CA VAL A 31 2.59 -9.38 -5.97
C VAL A 31 2.91 -10.79 -5.46
N GLU A 32 2.09 -11.31 -4.56
CA GLU A 32 2.22 -12.65 -3.96
C GLU A 32 2.10 -13.76 -5.01
N ALA A 33 1.20 -13.58 -5.99
CA ALA A 33 1.06 -14.52 -7.11
C ALA A 33 2.23 -14.49 -8.12
N GLY A 34 3.25 -13.65 -7.93
CA GLY A 34 4.40 -13.56 -8.83
C GLY A 34 4.10 -12.93 -10.19
N LYS A 35 2.86 -12.48 -10.42
CA LYS A 35 2.40 -11.93 -11.71
C LYS A 35 3.18 -10.70 -12.17
N ILE A 36 3.71 -9.91 -11.23
CA ILE A 36 4.59 -8.78 -11.55
C ILE A 36 5.87 -9.25 -12.27
N ALA A 37 6.48 -10.35 -11.81
CA ALA A 37 7.70 -10.88 -12.41
C ALA A 37 7.43 -11.56 -13.76
N GLU A 38 6.26 -12.17 -13.93
CA GLU A 38 5.82 -12.74 -15.21
C GLU A 38 5.57 -11.66 -16.25
N GLN A 39 4.85 -10.59 -15.89
CA GLN A 39 4.52 -9.49 -16.80
C GLN A 39 5.70 -8.56 -17.07
N TYR A 40 6.59 -8.39 -16.09
CA TYR A 40 7.74 -7.50 -16.16
C TYR A 40 9.03 -8.20 -15.69
N PRO A 41 9.60 -9.12 -16.51
CA PRO A 41 10.78 -9.91 -16.12
C PRO A 41 12.00 -9.07 -15.75
N ASN A 42 12.14 -7.88 -16.34
CA ASN A 42 13.20 -6.91 -16.06
C ASN A 42 13.11 -6.26 -14.66
N LEU A 43 12.02 -6.52 -13.93
CA LEU A 43 11.83 -6.10 -12.54
C LEU A 43 12.10 -7.23 -11.53
N ALA A 44 12.37 -8.45 -11.99
CA ALA A 44 12.69 -9.57 -11.11
C ALA A 44 13.87 -9.25 -10.18
N GLY A 45 13.71 -9.59 -8.89
CA GLY A 45 14.72 -9.35 -7.86
C GLY A 45 14.87 -7.89 -7.42
N LYS A 46 14.14 -6.92 -8.00
CA LYS A 46 14.17 -5.53 -7.55
C LYS A 46 13.26 -5.34 -6.33
N PRO A 47 13.66 -4.51 -5.35
CA PRO A 47 12.83 -4.22 -4.19
C PRO A 47 11.54 -3.51 -4.62
N ILE A 48 10.42 -3.96 -4.05
CA ILE A 48 9.13 -3.30 -4.23
C ILE A 48 8.97 -2.26 -3.12
N VAL A 49 8.58 -1.04 -3.54
CA VAL A 49 8.20 0.04 -2.63
C VAL A 49 6.73 0.34 -2.85
N LEU A 50 5.95 0.27 -1.78
CA LEU A 50 4.59 0.78 -1.68
C LEU A 50 4.66 2.21 -1.14
N ARG A 51 4.27 3.18 -1.97
CA ARG A 51 4.24 4.59 -1.60
C ARG A 51 2.79 5.02 -1.37
N ILE A 52 2.53 5.69 -0.26
CA ILE A 52 1.22 6.23 0.08
C ILE A 52 1.32 7.74 0.10
N ASP A 53 0.72 8.34 -0.91
CA ASP A 53 0.72 9.77 -1.16
C ASP A 53 -0.67 10.31 -0.80
N SER A 54 -0.75 11.02 0.33
CA SER A 54 -2.02 11.53 0.86
C SER A 54 -2.00 13.05 0.97
N VAL A 55 -3.03 13.70 0.40
CA VAL A 55 -3.21 15.16 0.50
C VAL A 55 -3.57 15.55 1.93
N HIS A 56 -4.47 14.77 2.54
CA HIS A 56 -4.89 14.95 3.93
C HIS A 56 -4.04 14.07 4.86
N PRO A 57 -3.70 14.54 6.07
CA PRO A 57 -2.95 13.71 7.01
C PRO A 57 -3.75 12.46 7.40
N LEU A 58 -3.05 11.35 7.55
CA LEU A 58 -3.61 10.09 8.06
C LEU A 58 -4.11 10.28 9.48
N GLY A 59 -5.33 9.82 9.77
CA GLY A 59 -5.85 9.76 11.13
C GLY A 59 -5.25 8.60 11.93
N PRO A 60 -5.56 8.50 13.24
CA PRO A 60 -5.01 7.45 14.11
C PRO A 60 -5.39 6.03 13.66
N LEU A 61 -6.57 5.86 13.05
CA LEU A 61 -7.06 4.57 12.57
C LEU A 61 -6.24 4.10 11.35
N GLU A 62 -6.03 5.00 10.40
CA GLU A 62 -5.29 4.76 9.16
C GLU A 62 -3.81 4.49 9.46
N GLN A 63 -3.22 5.25 10.39
CA GLN A 63 -1.85 5.01 10.85
C GLN A 63 -1.69 3.61 11.45
N LYS A 64 -2.61 3.20 12.32
CA LYS A 64 -2.60 1.84 12.91
C LYS A 64 -2.77 0.77 11.84
N PHE A 65 -3.65 1.00 10.87
CA PHE A 65 -3.85 0.08 9.76
C PHE A 65 -2.57 -0.10 8.94
N PHE A 66 -1.96 0.99 8.47
CA PHE A 66 -0.76 0.88 7.64
C PHE A 66 0.44 0.32 8.39
N GLU A 67 0.55 0.59 9.69
CA GLU A 67 1.55 -0.04 10.54
C GLU A 67 1.31 -1.56 10.67
N SER A 68 0.06 -1.98 10.87
CA SER A 68 -0.30 -3.40 10.91
C SER A 68 0.01 -4.11 9.59
N VAL A 69 -0.30 -3.48 8.45
CA VAL A 69 0.01 -4.05 7.13
C VAL A 69 1.52 -4.09 6.89
N ARG A 70 2.25 -3.05 7.29
CA ARG A 70 3.72 -2.99 7.18
C ARG A 70 4.37 -4.20 7.83
N VAL A 71 4.02 -4.48 9.08
CA VAL A 71 4.60 -5.57 9.86
C VAL A 71 4.07 -6.93 9.41
N GLY A 72 2.74 -7.04 9.21
CA GLY A 72 2.08 -8.33 8.99
C GLY A 72 2.19 -8.89 7.57
N ARG A 73 2.30 -8.02 6.55
CA ARG A 73 2.30 -8.46 5.15
C ARG A 73 3.47 -7.93 4.32
N LEU A 74 3.83 -6.66 4.47
CA LEU A 74 4.83 -6.05 3.58
C LEU A 74 6.26 -6.50 3.92
N GLN A 75 6.64 -6.45 5.20
CA GLN A 75 7.98 -6.83 5.65
C GLN A 75 8.35 -8.29 5.32
N PRO A 76 7.48 -9.31 5.53
CA PRO A 76 7.76 -10.69 5.12
C PRO A 76 8.04 -10.85 3.62
N LEU A 77 7.41 -10.01 2.80
CA LEU A 77 7.58 -10.00 1.34
C LEU A 77 8.77 -9.13 0.88
N GLY A 78 9.51 -8.53 1.82
CA GLY A 78 10.59 -7.58 1.50
C GLY A 78 10.12 -6.27 0.88
N ILE A 79 8.82 -5.97 0.99
CA ILE A 79 8.20 -4.74 0.46
C ILE A 79 8.40 -3.62 1.48
N ARG A 80 8.90 -2.47 1.02
CA ARG A 80 9.03 -1.27 1.84
C ARG A 80 7.78 -0.41 1.71
N ILE A 81 7.41 0.30 2.78
CA ILE A 81 6.36 1.32 2.74
C ILE A 81 6.95 2.71 2.95
N GLU A 82 6.50 3.66 2.15
CA GLU A 82 6.88 5.08 2.23
C GLU A 82 5.62 5.93 2.28
N PHE A 83 5.64 6.97 3.10
CA PHE A 83 4.56 7.96 3.16
C PHE A 83 5.05 9.27 2.54
N GLY A 84 4.34 9.73 1.52
CA GLY A 84 4.56 11.02 0.90
C GLY A 84 3.38 11.95 1.13
N ARG A 85 3.65 13.24 0.99
CA ARG A 85 2.63 14.29 0.97
C ARG A 85 2.53 14.81 -0.46
N VAL A 86 1.31 14.91 -0.97
CA VAL A 86 1.00 15.55 -2.26
C VAL A 86 0.66 17.01 -2.02
#